data_AF-A0A6A4VV29-F1
#
_entry.id   AF-A0A6A4VV29-F1
#
_cell.length_a   1.000
_cell.length_b   1.000
_cell.length_c   1.000
_cell.angle_alpha   90.00
_cell.angle_beta   90.00
_cell.angle_gamma   90.00
#
_symmetry.space_group_name_H-M   'P 1'
#
loop_
_entity.id
_entity.type
_entity.pdbx_description
1 polymer ?
#
loop_
_entity_poly.entity_id
_entity_poly.type
_entity_poly.pdbx_seq_one_letter_code
_entity_poly.pdbx_strand_id
1 'polypeptide(L)'
;MLVPLSASQSVSEPDWEQFLQETAAMIVQEQSPKRLMEVRARLYELMVHCIPPDVIFKGLLRELIRNCDSQLKSDLTAEAAAYEHRLNLGSKHIYHLEAFVAKFMARYKRFLDENMMDM
;
A
#
# COMPACT_ATOMS: atom_id res chain seq x y z
N MET A 1 -10.28 2.37 -34.69
CA MET A 1 -9.80 1.08 -35.23
C MET A 1 -9.87 0.09 -34.08
N LEU A 2 -10.83 -0.83 -34.08
CA LEU A 2 -11.02 -1.80 -32.99
C LEU A 2 -9.95 -2.88 -33.15
N VAL A 3 -9.02 -2.93 -32.19
CA VAL A 3 -8.01 -4.00 -32.15
C VAL A 3 -8.77 -5.30 -31.83
N PRO A 4 -8.61 -6.39 -32.62
CA PRO A 4 -9.24 -7.66 -32.30
C PRO A 4 -8.67 -8.19 -30.98
N LEU A 5 -9.54 -8.49 -30.02
CA LEU A 5 -9.16 -9.04 -28.71
C LEU A 5 -8.43 -10.37 -28.95
N SER A 6 -7.10 -10.38 -28.85
CA SER A 6 -6.30 -11.60 -28.94
C SER A 6 -6.11 -12.20 -27.54
N ALA A 7 -6.03 -13.52 -27.44
CA ALA A 7 -5.88 -14.23 -26.16
C ALA A 7 -4.58 -13.89 -25.41
N SER A 8 -3.61 -13.25 -26.07
CA SER A 8 -2.32 -12.83 -25.50
C SER A 8 -2.17 -11.31 -25.33
N GLN A 9 -3.25 -10.55 -25.51
CA GLN A 9 -3.21 -9.09 -25.33
C GLN A 9 -3.07 -8.77 -23.83
N SER A 10 -1.97 -8.11 -23.44
CA SER A 10 -1.79 -7.61 -22.08
C SER A 10 -2.82 -6.52 -21.82
N VAL A 11 -3.63 -6.70 -20.78
CA VAL A 11 -4.57 -5.66 -20.34
C VAL A 11 -3.75 -4.50 -19.80
N SER A 12 -3.97 -3.29 -20.34
CA SER A 12 -3.34 -2.09 -19.80
C SER A 12 -3.90 -1.84 -18.40
N GLU A 13 -3.02 -1.77 -17.41
CA GLU A 13 -3.43 -1.40 -16.05
C GLU A 13 -3.81 0.08 -16.00
N PRO A 14 -4.84 0.46 -15.24
CA PRO A 14 -5.19 1.86 -15.03
C PRO A 14 -4.02 2.65 -14.42
N ASP A 15 -3.89 3.93 -14.78
CA ASP A 15 -2.80 4.79 -14.30
C ASP A 15 -2.75 4.87 -12.76
N TRP A 16 -3.91 4.89 -12.09
CA TRP A 16 -3.98 4.94 -10.63
C TRP A 16 -3.46 3.65 -9.98
N GLU A 17 -3.60 2.48 -10.64
CA GLU A 17 -3.08 1.21 -10.13
C GLU A 17 -1.55 1.20 -10.23
N GLN A 18 -1.00 1.64 -11.37
CA GLN A 18 0.45 1.76 -11.55
C GLN A 18 1.06 2.75 -10.54
N PHE A 19 0.43 3.91 -10.35
CA PHE A 19 0.86 4.90 -9.37
C PHE A 19 0.81 4.35 -7.93
N LEU A 20 -0.17 3.52 -7.61
CA LEU A 20 -0.29 2.86 -6.32
C LEU A 20 0.78 1.78 -6.12
N GLN A 21 1.10 0.99 -7.15
CA GLN A 21 2.19 0.00 -7.12
C GLN A 21 3.54 0.66 -6.88
N GLU A 22 3.84 1.76 -7.59
CA GLU A 22 5.04 2.57 -7.34
C GLU A 22 5.07 3.09 -5.90
N THR A 23 3.93 3.56 -5.38
CA THR A 23 3.82 4.02 -4.00
C THR A 23 4.12 2.88 -3.02
N ALA A 24 3.62 1.67 -3.27
CA ALA A 24 3.92 0.49 -2.46
C ALA A 24 5.42 0.15 -2.50
N ALA A 25 6.04 0.18 -3.68
CA ALA A 25 7.48 -0.04 -3.84
C ALA A 25 8.30 1.00 -3.05
N MET A 26 7.89 2.27 -3.08
CA MET A 26 8.51 3.32 -2.28
C MET A 26 8.45 3.07 -0.78
N ILE A 27 7.35 2.50 -0.27
CA ILE A 27 7.17 2.16 1.15
C ILE A 27 8.08 1.00 1.55
N VAL A 28 8.22 -0.01 0.69
CA VAL A 28 9.06 -1.20 0.93
C VAL A 28 10.55 -0.86 0.85
N GLN A 29 10.93 0.06 -0.05
CA GLN A 29 12.32 0.45 -0.28
C GLN A 29 12.93 1.21 0.90
N GLU A 30 12.16 2.09 1.56
CA GLU A 30 12.68 2.97 2.61
C GLU A 30 11.66 3.23 3.72
N GLN A 31 12.02 2.95 4.97
CA GLN A 31 11.19 3.21 6.15
C GLN A 31 11.73 4.42 6.95
N SER A 32 11.56 5.61 6.39
CA SER A 32 11.95 6.89 7.01
C SER A 32 10.77 7.86 7.15
N PRO A 33 10.80 8.80 8.12
CA PRO A 33 9.76 9.82 8.23
C PRO A 33 9.63 10.71 7.00
N LYS A 34 10.75 10.97 6.30
CA LYS A 34 10.75 11.71 5.04
C LYS A 34 9.98 10.96 3.96
N ARG A 35 10.24 9.65 3.80
CA ARG A 35 9.53 8.80 2.84
C ARG A 35 8.04 8.72 3.17
N LEU A 36 7.66 8.64 4.44
CA LEU A 36 6.27 8.66 4.85
C LEU A 36 5.54 9.95 4.41
N MET A 37 6.20 11.11 4.50
CA MET A 37 5.64 12.39 4.03
C MET A 37 5.43 12.40 2.50
N GLU A 38 6.38 11.85 1.74
CA GLU A 38 6.25 11.69 0.29
C GLU A 38 5.09 10.76 -0.08
N VAL A 39 4.98 9.61 0.61
CA VAL A 39 3.87 8.66 0.43
C VAL A 39 2.53 9.31 0.78
N ARG A 40 2.47 10.11 1.84
CA ARG A 40 1.27 10.87 2.20
C ARG A 40 0.82 11.80 1.06
N ALA A 41 1.75 12.49 0.41
CA ALA A 41 1.44 13.35 -0.73
C ALA A 41 0.85 12.53 -1.90
N ARG A 42 1.43 11.37 -2.21
CA ARG A 42 0.91 10.46 -3.24
C ARG A 42 -0.48 9.91 -2.92
N LEU A 43 -0.73 9.55 -1.66
CA LEU A 43 -2.06 9.11 -1.22
C LEU A 43 -3.10 10.23 -1.35
N TYR A 44 -2.70 11.48 -1.06
CA TYR A 44 -3.55 12.64 -1.30
C TYR A 44 -3.88 12.84 -2.78
N GLU A 45 -2.90 12.68 -3.67
CA GLU A 45 -3.08 12.80 -5.12
C GLU A 45 -4.13 11.80 -5.63
N LEU A 46 -4.03 10.53 -5.22
CA LEU A 46 -5.04 9.52 -5.53
C LEU A 46 -6.44 9.91 -5.05
N MET A 47 -6.56 10.44 -3.83
CA MET A 47 -7.84 10.89 -3.29
C MET A 47 -8.41 12.10 -4.04
N VAL A 48 -7.56 13.04 -4.46
CA VAL A 48 -7.96 14.21 -5.27
C VAL A 48 -8.47 13.79 -6.65
N HIS A 49 -7.91 12.71 -7.21
CA HIS A 49 -8.40 12.07 -8.43
C HIS A 49 -9.63 11.17 -8.22
N CYS A 50 -10.36 11.36 -7.12
CA CYS A 50 -11.60 10.67 -6.79
C CYS A 50 -11.47 9.15 -6.68
N ILE A 51 -10.28 8.63 -6.37
CA ILE A 51 -10.12 7.21 -6.06
C ILE A 51 -10.61 6.96 -4.62
N PRO A 52 -11.57 6.05 -4.41
CA PRO A 52 -12.11 5.78 -3.09
C PRO A 52 -11.03 5.33 -2.10
N PRO A 53 -11.03 5.81 -0.84
CA PRO A 53 -10.02 5.45 0.15
C PRO A 53 -9.93 3.95 0.44
N ASP A 54 -11.05 3.23 0.39
CA ASP A 54 -11.08 1.77 0.60
C ASP A 54 -10.42 1.02 -0.56
N VAL A 55 -10.56 1.52 -1.79
CA VAL A 55 -9.87 0.99 -2.98
C VAL A 55 -8.37 1.21 -2.85
N ILE A 56 -7.94 2.42 -2.46
CA ILE A 56 -6.53 2.73 -2.18
C ILE A 56 -5.99 1.79 -1.10
N PHE A 57 -6.72 1.63 0.01
CA PHE A 57 -6.30 0.77 1.12
C PHE A 57 -6.11 -0.68 0.70
N LYS A 58 -7.12 -1.27 0.03
CA LYS A 58 -7.06 -2.68 -0.42
C LYS A 58 -5.97 -2.90 -1.45
N GLY A 59 -5.81 -1.97 -2.40
CA GLY A 59 -4.74 -2.04 -3.40
C GLY A 59 -3.36 -1.96 -2.75
N LEU A 60 -3.17 -1.02 -1.81
CA LEU A 60 -1.91 -0.88 -1.11
C LEU A 60 -1.57 -2.11 -0.27
N LEU A 61 -2.54 -2.63 0.49
CA LEU A 61 -2.37 -3.87 1.26
C LEU A 61 -1.96 -5.04 0.36
N ARG A 62 -2.62 -5.20 -0.78
CA ARG A 62 -2.33 -6.26 -1.75
C ARG A 62 -0.88 -6.19 -2.23
N GLU A 63 -0.39 -5.01 -2.59
CA GLU A 63 0.99 -4.84 -3.06
C GLU A 63 2.02 -5.01 -1.94
N LEU A 64 1.73 -4.52 -0.73
CA LEU A 64 2.63 -4.68 0.41
C LEU A 64 2.77 -6.15 0.85
N ILE A 65 1.67 -6.91 0.87
CA ILE A 65 1.67 -8.34 1.22
C ILE A 65 2.51 -9.17 0.22
N ARG A 66 2.58 -8.78 -1.06
CA ARG A 66 3.41 -9.50 -2.05
C ARG A 66 4.89 -9.48 -1.70
N ASN A 67 5.35 -8.42 -1.01
CA ASN A 67 6.75 -8.19 -0.66
C ASN A 67 7.11 -8.69 0.76
N CYS A 68 6.20 -9.35 1.46
CA CYS A 68 6.42 -9.84 2.83
C CYS A 68 6.56 -11.37 2.88
N ASP A 69 7.18 -11.90 3.94
CA ASP A 69 7.20 -13.35 4.22
C ASP A 69 5.92 -13.82 4.91
N SER A 70 5.64 -15.14 4.87
CA SER A 70 4.37 -15.74 5.33
C SER A 70 3.95 -15.33 6.75
N GLN A 71 4.90 -15.25 7.69
CA GLN A 71 4.64 -14.80 9.07
C GLN A 71 4.28 -13.31 9.14
N LEU A 72 4.98 -12.46 8.37
CA LEU A 72 4.68 -11.04 8.34
C LEU A 72 3.33 -10.76 7.67
N LYS A 73 2.95 -11.56 6.66
CA LYS A 73 1.64 -11.45 5.99
C LYS A 73 0.46 -11.66 6.94
N SER A 74 0.52 -12.66 7.83
CA SER A 74 -0.59 -12.93 8.76
C SER A 74 -0.81 -11.77 9.72
N ASP A 75 0.28 -11.26 10.30
CA ASP A 75 0.23 -10.15 11.25
C ASP A 75 -0.28 -8.87 10.59
N LEU A 76 0.26 -8.53 9.41
CA LEU A 76 -0.15 -7.35 8.65
C LEU A 76 -1.61 -7.42 8.23
N THR A 77 -2.10 -8.59 7.83
CA THR A 77 -3.50 -8.76 7.42
C THR A 77 -4.46 -8.54 8.60
N ALA A 78 -4.11 -9.06 9.78
CA ALA A 78 -4.89 -8.84 10.99
C ALA A 78 -4.93 -7.35 11.40
N GLU A 79 -3.78 -6.67 11.37
CA GLU A 79 -3.72 -5.23 11.65
C GLU A 79 -4.48 -4.43 10.60
N ALA A 80 -4.34 -4.76 9.32
CA ALA A 80 -4.99 -4.07 8.22
C ALA A 80 -6.52 -4.09 8.35
N ALA A 81 -7.12 -5.20 8.77
CA ALA A 81 -8.56 -5.28 9.02
C ALA A 81 -9.04 -4.24 10.05
N ALA A 82 -8.27 -4.01 11.11
CA ALA A 82 -8.59 -3.01 12.11
C ALA A 82 -8.48 -1.57 11.57
N TYR A 83 -7.48 -1.29 10.73
CA TYR A 83 -7.32 0.01 10.08
C TYR A 83 -8.39 0.27 9.02
N GLU A 84 -8.77 -0.74 8.22
CA GLU A 84 -9.85 -0.65 7.24
C GLU A 84 -11.20 -0.34 7.92
N HIS A 85 -11.50 -1.03 9.02
CA HIS A 85 -12.72 -0.74 9.78
C HIS A 85 -12.75 0.70 10.30
N ARG A 86 -11.63 1.20 10.84
CA ARG A 86 -11.51 2.59 11.31
C ARG A 86 -11.59 3.61 10.17
N LEU A 87 -11.03 3.29 9.01
CA LEU A 87 -11.10 4.10 7.80
C LEU A 87 -12.57 4.33 7.40
N ASN A 88 -13.39 3.28 7.44
CA ASN A 88 -14.81 3.34 7.07
C ASN A 88 -15.68 4.09 8.09
N LEU A 89 -15.28 4.13 9.37
CA LEU A 89 -16.01 4.86 10.43
C LEU A 89 -15.60 6.33 10.53
N GLY A 90 -14.40 6.68 10.08
CA GLY A 90 -13.83 8.02 10.21
C GLY A 90 -14.16 8.95 9.05
N SER A 91 -14.07 10.26 9.28
CA SER A 91 -14.25 11.28 8.23
C SER A 91 -12.93 11.75 7.59
N LYS A 92 -11.80 11.52 8.26
CA LYS A 92 -10.46 11.96 7.81
C LYS A 92 -9.64 10.79 7.27
N HIS A 93 -10.04 10.28 6.10
CA HIS A 93 -9.47 9.08 5.48
C HIS A 93 -7.93 9.08 5.39
N ILE A 94 -7.32 10.21 5.01
CA ILE A 94 -5.87 10.33 4.91
C ILE A 94 -5.12 10.04 6.21
N TYR A 95 -5.70 10.36 7.38
CA TYR A 95 -5.05 10.08 8.67
C TYR A 95 -5.00 8.57 8.93
N HIS A 96 -6.05 7.84 8.53
CA HIS A 96 -6.10 6.40 8.68
C HIS A 96 -5.16 5.69 7.69
N LEU A 97 -5.10 6.16 6.44
CA LEU A 97 -4.16 5.65 5.43
C LEU A 97 -2.71 5.88 5.87
N GLU A 98 -2.35 7.08 6.29
CA GLU A 98 -1.01 7.41 6.78
C GLU A 98 -0.66 6.58 8.02
N ALA A 99 -1.58 6.46 8.98
CA ALA A 99 -1.33 5.68 10.19
C ALA A 99 -1.10 4.19 9.88
N PHE A 100 -1.79 3.64 8.89
CA PHE A 100 -1.55 2.29 8.39
C PHE A 100 -0.15 2.17 7.76
N VAL A 101 0.23 3.09 6.87
CA VAL A 101 1.57 3.07 6.24
C VAL A 101 2.68 3.22 7.27
N ALA A 102 2.54 4.14 8.23
CA ALA A 102 3.51 4.33 9.30
C ALA A 102 3.67 3.05 10.14
N LYS A 103 2.56 2.39 10.45
CA LYS A 103 2.54 1.12 11.18
C LYS A 103 3.22 0.00 10.39
N PHE A 104 2.93 -0.12 9.10
CA PHE A 104 3.61 -1.05 8.19
C PHE A 104 5.11 -0.78 8.17
N MET A 105 5.54 0.46 7.95
CA MET A 105 6.96 0.83 7.91
C MET A 105 7.69 0.45 9.20
N ALA A 106 7.09 0.72 10.37
CA ALA A 106 7.67 0.34 11.65
C ALA A 106 7.79 -1.18 11.81
N ARG A 107 6.77 -1.94 11.39
CA ARG A 107 6.78 -3.41 11.47
C ARG A 107 7.79 -4.02 10.50
N TYR A 108 7.80 -3.55 9.25
CA TYR A 108 8.68 -4.02 8.19
C TYR A 108 10.15 -3.74 8.53
N LYS A 109 10.46 -2.55 9.03
CA LYS A 109 11.81 -2.21 9.50
C LYS A 109 12.29 -3.16 10.60
N ARG A 110 11.45 -3.42 11.60
CA ARG A 110 11.79 -4.34 12.69
C ARG A 110 12.03 -5.76 12.20
N PHE A 111 11.23 -6.21 11.23
CA PHE A 111 11.41 -7.50 10.59
C PHE A 111 12.73 -7.61 9.82
N LEU A 112 13.11 -6.56 9.07
CA LEU A 112 14.42 -6.52 8.41
C LEU A 112 15.57 -6.55 9.42
N ASP A 113 15.46 -5.78 10.51
CA ASP A 113 16.47 -5.75 11.57
C ASP A 113 16.62 -7.12 12.25
N GLU A 114 15.51 -7.80 12.57
CA GLU A 114 15.48 -9.17 13.14
C GLU A 114 16.17 -10.17 12.17
N ASN A 115 15.80 -10.17 10.89
CA ASN A 115 16.39 -11.07 9.89
C ASN A 115 17.87 -10.80 9.62
N MET A 116 18.34 -9.56 9.79
CA MET A 116 19.76 -9.21 9.69
C MET A 116 20.57 -9.67 10.90
N MET A 117 19.95 -9.79 12.08
CA MET A 117 20.61 -10.29 13.30
C MET A 117 20.76 -11.82 13.32
N ASP A 118 19.87 -12.52 12.62
CA ASP A 118 19.87 -13.99 12.50
C ASP A 118 20.82 -14.53 11.39
N MET A 119 21.54 -13.64 10.69
CA MET A 119 22.50 -13.96 9.61
C MET A 119 23.95 -13.83 10.09
#